data_AF-A0AAP3E0P4-F1
#
_entry.id   AF-A0AAP3E0P4-F1
#
_cell.length_a   1.000
_cell.length_b   1.000
_cell.length_c   1.000
_cell.angle_alpha   90.00
_cell.angle_beta   90.00
_cell.angle_gamma   90.00
#
_symmetry.space_group_name_H-M   'P 1'
#
loop_
_entity.id
_entity.type
_entity.pdbx_description
1 polymer ?
#
loop_
_entity_poly.entity_id
_entity_poly.type
_entity_poly.pdbx_seq_one_letter_code
_entity_poly.pdbx_strand_id
1 'polypeptide(L)' 'MEDDSAPKIDHPERLCNAVIGIVDDLEENDIIDDERASELRSEVYRAVDLSEE' A
#
# COMPACT_ATOMS: atom_id res chain seq x y z
N MET A 1 15.60 -22.94 18.01
CA MET A 1 14.33 -22.72 17.29
C MET A 1 14.42 -21.28 16.83
N GLU A 2 14.83 -21.07 15.59
CA GLU A 2 14.80 -19.73 15.00
C GLU A 2 13.31 -19.41 14.81
N ASP A 3 12.87 -18.37 15.50
CA ASP A 3 11.50 -17.89 15.46
C ASP A 3 11.27 -17.33 14.05
N ASP A 4 10.66 -18.13 13.18
CA ASP A 4 10.27 -17.77 11.79
C ASP A 4 9.11 -16.75 11.79
N SER A 5 8.95 -15.96 12.84
CA SER A 5 7.99 -14.87 12.85
C SER A 5 8.53 -13.78 11.93
N ALA A 6 8.08 -13.80 10.67
CA ALA A 6 8.21 -12.66 9.78
C ALA A 6 7.87 -11.37 10.55
N PRO A 7 8.63 -10.28 10.36
CA PRO A 7 8.39 -9.03 11.06
C PRO A 7 6.94 -8.60 10.82
N LYS A 8 6.13 -8.62 11.88
CA LYS A 8 4.76 -8.14 11.83
C LYS A 8 4.82 -6.63 11.76
N ILE A 9 4.14 -6.05 10.78
CA ILE A 9 4.00 -4.61 10.69
C ILE A 9 3.05 -4.19 11.79
N ASP A 10 3.56 -3.51 12.82
CA ASP A 10 2.77 -3.03 13.98
C ASP A 10 1.62 -2.08 13.58
N HIS A 11 1.78 -1.36 12.46
CA HIS A 11 0.85 -0.35 11.97
C HIS A 11 0.64 -0.43 10.46
N PRO A 12 -0.09 -1.46 9.97
CA PRO A 12 -0.33 -1.63 8.54
C PRO A 12 -1.04 -0.41 7.94
N GLU A 13 -1.89 0.28 8.70
CA GLU A 13 -2.54 1.51 8.24
C GLU A 13 -1.56 2.64 7.90
N ARG A 14 -0.43 2.73 8.62
CA ARG A 14 0.58 3.77 8.37
C ARG A 14 1.36 3.48 7.11
N LEU A 15 1.69 2.20 6.86
CA LEU A 15 2.32 1.79 5.62
C LEU A 15 1.40 2.09 4.44
N CYS A 16 0.11 1.79 4.55
CA CYS A 16 -0.83 1.98 3.44
C CYS A 16 -1.06 3.45 3.13
N ASN A 17 -1.19 4.30 4.15
CA ASN A 17 -1.23 5.74 3.95
C ASN A 17 0.06 6.27 3.30
N ALA A 18 1.23 5.74 3.67
CA ALA A 18 2.49 6.14 3.04
C ALA A 18 2.56 5.72 1.57
N VAL A 19 2.11 4.50 1.25
CA VAL A 19 2.07 4.02 -0.14
C VAL A 19 1.08 4.84 -0.97
N ILE A 20 -0.11 5.13 -0.44
CA ILE A 20 -1.08 5.99 -1.15
C ILE A 20 -0.51 7.39 -1.38
N GLY A 21 0.12 7.99 -0.38
CA GLY A 21 0.78 9.29 -0.55
C GLY A 21 1.82 9.28 -1.68
N ILE A 22 2.61 8.20 -1.81
CA ILE A 22 3.55 8.04 -2.92
C ILE A 22 2.80 7.95 -4.26
N VAL A 23 1.69 7.22 -4.35
CA VAL A 23 0.89 7.14 -5.58
C VAL A 23 0.32 8.51 -5.96
N ASP A 24 -0.17 9.27 -4.98
CA ASP A 24 -0.68 10.63 -5.18
C ASP A 24 0.43 11.57 -5.68
N ASP A 25 1.63 11.52 -5.08
CA ASP A 25 2.79 12.29 -5.54
C ASP A 25 3.17 11.93 -6.99
N LEU A 26 3.12 10.65 -7.37
CA LEU A 26 3.43 10.20 -8.74
C LEU A 26 2.40 10.72 -9.75
N GLU A 27 1.12 10.75 -9.38
CA GLU A 27 0.04 11.31 -10.21
C GLU A 27 0.15 12.83 -10.33
N GLU A 28 0.42 13.55 -9.23
CA GLU A 28 0.58 15.02 -9.23
C GLU A 28 1.76 15.46 -10.09
N ASN A 29 2.83 14.65 -10.14
CA ASN A 29 4.00 14.91 -10.97
C ASN A 29 3.88 14.37 -12.41
N ASP A 30 2.69 13.91 -12.83
CA ASP A 30 2.40 13.38 -14.18
C ASP A 30 3.31 12.19 -14.57
N ILE A 31 3.83 11.45 -13.58
CA ILE A 31 4.66 10.26 -13.80
C ILE A 31 3.78 9.06 -14.17
N ILE A 32 2.58 9.00 -13.60
CA ILE A 32 1.54 8.03 -13.91
C ILE A 32 0.23 8.76 -14.21
N ASP A 33 -0.60 8.16 -15.05
CA ASP A 33 -1.95 8.64 -15.34
C ASP A 33 -2.98 8.24 -14.26
N ASP A 34 -4.14 8.92 -14.28
CA ASP A 34 -5.26 8.72 -13.34
C ASP A 34 -5.78 7.27 -13.33
N GLU A 35 -5.82 6.61 -14.49
CA GLU A 35 -6.23 5.20 -14.60
C GLU A 35 -5.26 4.32 -13.80
N ARG A 36 -3.95 4.49 -14.04
CA ARG A 36 -2.91 3.73 -13.33
C ARG A 36 -2.87 4.02 -11.82
N ALA A 37 -3.04 5.28 -11.42
CA ALA A 37 -3.08 5.68 -10.03
C ALA A 37 -4.28 5.06 -9.29
N SER A 38 -5.46 5.05 -9.93
CA SER A 38 -6.68 4.43 -9.43
C SER A 38 -6.52 2.90 -9.24
N GLU A 39 -5.92 2.21 -10.22
CA GLU A 39 -5.61 0.78 -10.10
C GLU A 39 -4.70 0.50 -8.88
N LEU A 40 -3.61 1.24 -8.74
CA LEU A 40 -2.65 1.04 -7.64
C LEU A 40 -3.29 1.27 -6.26
N ARG A 41 -4.12 2.31 -6.11
CA ARG A 41 -4.87 2.54 -4.85
C ARG A 41 -5.77 1.35 -4.53
N SER A 42 -6.47 0.81 -5.54
CA SER A 42 -7.35 -0.36 -5.38
C SER A 42 -6.56 -1.63 -4.98
N GLU A 43 -5.40 -1.87 -5.59
CA GLU A 43 -4.52 -2.98 -5.23
C GLU A 43 -4.02 -2.88 -3.78
N VAL A 44 -3.63 -1.67 -3.34
CA VAL A 44 -3.21 -1.42 -1.96
C VAL A 44 -4.33 -1.74 -0.98
N TYR A 45 -5.55 -1.23 -1.21
CA TYR A 45 -6.68 -1.54 -0.33
C TYR A 45 -6.99 -3.03 -0.27
N ARG A 46 -6.95 -3.72 -1.41
CA ARG A 46 -7.19 -5.17 -1.47
C ARG A 46 -6.16 -5.96 -0.67
N ALA A 47 -4.89 -5.58 -0.73
CA ALA A 47 -3.83 -6.26 0.00
C ALA A 47 -3.97 -6.11 1.53
N VAL A 48 -4.53 -5.00 2.00
CA VAL A 48 -4.80 -4.75 3.41
C VAL A 48 -6.02 -5.51 3.90
N ASP A 49 -7.10 -5.51 3.12
CA ASP A 49 -8.35 -6.21 3.42
C ASP A 49 -8.09 -7.73 3.58
N LEU A 50 -7.22 -8.30 2.74
CA LEU A 50 -6.77 -9.70 2.85
C LEU A 50 -5.91 -10.00 4.08
N SER A 51 -5.50 -8.99 4.86
CA SER A 51 -4.78 -9.17 6.12
C SER A 51 -5.71 -9.26 7.35
N GLU A 52 -7.01 -8.97 7.19
CA GLU A 52 -8.04 -9.17 8.22
C GLU A 52 -8.74 -10.55 8.07
N GLU A 53 -8.00 -11.66 8.07
CA GLU A 53 -8.54 -13.04 8.16
C GLU A 53 -7.72 -13.94 9.10
#